data_AF-A0A1Y4GP73-F1
#
_entry.id   AF-A0A1Y4GP73-F1
#
_cell.length_a   1.000
_cell.length_b   1.000
_cell.length_c   1.000
_cell.angle_alpha   90.00
_cell.angle_beta   90.00
_cell.angle_gamma   90.00
#
_symmetry.space_group_name_H-M   'P 1'
#
loop_
_entity.id
_entity.type
_entity.pdbx_description
1 polymer ?
#
loop_
_entity_poly.entity_id
_entity_poly.type
_entity_poly.pdbx_seq_one_letter_code
_entity_poly.pdbx_strand_id
1 'polypeptide(L)' 'MFIPLEGENVLYLENAVAIYREDGATVILKRNGGKEHTSFTPRAIAKRGARLGARWASDAALMKEHLRKRSNS' A
#
# COMPACT_ATOMS: atom_id res chain seq x y z
N MET A 1 9.99 7.44 2.89
CA MET A 1 8.93 7.06 1.92
C MET A 1 9.17 5.63 1.48
N PHE A 2 8.12 4.82 1.30
CA PHE A 2 8.25 3.38 1.02
C PHE A 2 7.35 2.95 -0.15
N ILE A 3 7.79 1.92 -0.87
CA ILE A 3 6.98 1.22 -1.87
C ILE A 3 6.45 -0.03 -1.18
N PRO A 4 5.14 -0.16 -0.97
CA PRO A 4 4.61 -1.42 -0.50
C PRO A 4 4.81 -2.49 -1.60
N LEU A 5 5.11 -3.72 -1.22
CA LEU A 5 5.20 -4.88 -2.12
C LEU A 5 3.96 -5.78 -1.91
N GLU A 6 3.79 -6.81 -2.75
CA GLU A 6 2.77 -7.84 -2.48
C GLU A 6 3.13 -8.66 -1.23
N GLY A 7 2.12 -9.17 -0.52
CA GLY A 7 2.32 -10.05 0.65
C GLY A 7 2.88 -9.36 1.90
N GLU A 8 2.28 -8.22 2.31
CA GLU A 8 2.66 -7.43 3.51
C GLU A 8 4.08 -6.85 3.53
N ASN A 9 4.87 -7.10 2.50
CA ASN A 9 6.23 -6.59 2.41
C ASN A 9 6.27 -5.09 2.10
N VAL A 10 7.29 -4.41 2.61
CA VAL A 10 7.53 -2.99 2.40
C VAL A 10 8.98 -2.78 1.99
N LEU A 11 9.20 -2.02 0.92
CA LEU A 11 10.53 -1.61 0.47
C LEU A 11 10.77 -0.13 0.74
N TYR A 12 11.77 0.17 1.56
CA TYR A 12 12.19 1.54 1.81
C TYR A 12 12.90 2.12 0.58
N LEU A 13 12.52 3.34 0.16
CA LEU A 13 13.08 3.95 -1.05
C LEU A 13 14.58 4.23 -0.96
N GLU A 14 15.14 4.37 0.24
CA GLU A 14 16.59 4.50 0.45
C GLU A 14 17.38 3.28 -0.06
N ASN A 15 16.71 2.13 -0.09
CA ASN A 15 17.24 0.85 -0.54
C ASN A 15 16.96 0.59 -2.03
N ALA A 16 16.17 1.44 -2.70
CA ALA A 16 15.92 1.38 -4.13
C ALA A 16 16.93 2.24 -4.91
N VAL A 17 17.48 1.68 -5.98
CA VAL A 17 18.35 2.37 -6.95
C VAL A 17 17.56 2.77 -8.19
N ALA A 18 16.70 1.87 -8.69
CA ALA A 18 15.90 2.11 -9.88
C ALA A 18 14.56 1.35 -9.83
N ILE A 19 13.57 1.90 -10.52
CA ILE A 19 12.28 1.26 -10.80
C ILE A 19 12.09 1.27 -12.31
N TYR A 20 11.92 0.11 -12.93
CA TYR A 20 11.85 -0.01 -14.39
C TYR A 20 10.97 -1.19 -14.84
N ARG A 21 10.77 -1.31 -16.15
CA ARG A 21 10.00 -2.41 -16.76
C ARG A 21 10.94 -3.44 -17.37
N GLU A 22 10.75 -4.70 -17.01
CA GLU A 22 11.50 -5.86 -17.50
C GLU A 22 10.48 -6.99 -17.73
N ASP A 23 10.41 -7.55 -18.94
CA ASP A 23 9.51 -8.66 -19.31
C ASP A 23 8.03 -8.48 -18.87
N GLY A 24 7.50 -7.27 -18.98
CA GLY A 24 6.11 -6.97 -18.62
C GLY A 24 5.84 -6.90 -17.11
N ALA A 25 6.87 -7.04 -16.27
CA ALA A 25 6.82 -6.79 -14.84
C ALA A 25 7.41 -5.41 -14.48
N THR A 26 7.03 -4.91 -13.30
CA THR A 26 7.70 -3.74 -12.70
C THR A 26 8.78 -4.27 -11.76
N VAL A 27 10.04 -3.91 -12.01
CA VAL A 27 11.20 -4.38 -11.25
C VAL A 27 11.79 -3.25 -10.42
N ILE A 28 12.21 -3.58 -9.20
CA ILE A 28 12.97 -2.70 -8.31
C ILE A 28 14.40 -3.24 -8.20
N LEU A 29 15.37 -2.43 -8.59
CA LEU A 29 16.78 -2.70 -8.33
C LEU A 29 17.15 -2.15 -6.95
N LYS A 30 17.65 -3.01 -6.05
CA LYS A 30 18.09 -2.65 -4.71
C LYS A 30 19.55 -2.19 -4.71
N ARG A 31 19.95 -1.42 -3.70
CA ARG A 31 21.33 -0.93 -3.52
C ARG A 31 22.37 -2.07 -3.40
N ASN A 32 21.95 -3.21 -2.87
CA ASN A 32 22.78 -4.41 -2.78
C ASN A 32 22.85 -5.21 -4.10
N GLY A 33 22.30 -4.68 -5.20
CA GLY A 33 22.26 -5.35 -6.50
C GLY A 33 21.13 -6.37 -6.67
N GLY A 34 20.39 -6.69 -5.60
CA GLY A 34 19.25 -7.60 -5.69
C GLY A 34 18.09 -6.98 -6.48
N LYS A 35 17.41 -7.80 -7.29
CA LYS A 35 16.19 -7.40 -8.00
C LYS A 35 14.96 -7.93 -7.28
N GLU A 36 13.93 -7.11 -7.14
CA GLU A 36 12.60 -7.52 -6.69
C GLU A 36 11.60 -7.32 -7.82
N HIS A 37 10.91 -8.39 -8.19
CA HIS A 37 9.79 -8.29 -9.12
C HIS A 37 8.56 -7.90 -8.34
N THR A 38 7.95 -6.79 -8.74
CA THR A 38 6.72 -6.33 -8.12
C THR A 38 5.56 -6.72 -9.02
N SER A 39 4.54 -7.29 -8.40
CA SER A 39 3.23 -7.53 -9.00
C SER A 39 2.40 -6.23 -9.09
N PHE A 40 3.03 -5.07 -8.92
CA PHE A 40 2.39 -3.76 -9.00
C PHE A 40 1.93 -3.48 -10.43
N THR A 41 0.71 -3.91 -10.69
CA THR A 41 -0.07 -3.53 -11.86
C THR A 41 -1.03 -2.40 -11.47
N PRO A 42 -1.43 -1.54 -12.42
CA PRO A 42 -2.48 -0.54 -12.17
C PRO A 42 -3.74 -1.14 -11.52
N ARG A 43 -4.09 -2.38 -11.91
CA ARG A 43 -5.21 -3.13 -11.32
C ARG A 43 -5.01 -3.47 -9.84
N ALA A 44 -3.81 -3.89 -9.45
CA ALA A 44 -3.47 -4.18 -8.06
C ALA A 44 -3.52 -2.91 -7.19
N ILE A 45 -3.05 -1.78 -7.72
CA ILE A 45 -3.11 -0.46 -7.06
C ILE A 45 -4.57 -0.04 -6.84
N ALA A 46 -5.41 -0.12 -7.88
CA ALA A 46 -6.82 0.24 -7.80
C ALA A 46 -7.58 -0.60 -6.75
N LYS A 47 -7.36 -1.92 -6.73
CA LYS A 47 -7.95 -2.83 -5.74
C LYS A 47 -7.54 -2.47 -4.31
N ARG A 48 -6.28 -2.10 -4.10
CA ARG A 48 -5.78 -1.68 -2.78
C ARG A 48 -6.35 -0.33 -2.36
N GLY A 49 -6.45 0.63 -3.28
CA GLY A 49 -7.10 1.92 -3.03
C GLY A 49 -8.54 1.76 -2.56
N ALA A 50 -9.32 0.91 -3.25
CA ALA A 50 -10.70 0.61 -2.86
C ALA A 50 -10.79 -0.02 -1.45
N ARG A 51 -9.90 -0.98 -1.13
CA ARG A 51 -9.87 -1.62 0.19
C ARG A 51 -9.52 -0.64 1.31
N LEU A 52 -8.56 0.26 1.07
CA LEU A 52 -8.20 1.31 2.04
C LEU A 52 -9.36 2.29 2.24
N GLY A 53 -10.01 2.72 1.17
CA GLY A 53 -11.19 3.60 1.25
C GLY A 53 -12.33 2.98 2.07
N ALA A 54 -12.63 1.68 1.85
CA ALA A 54 -13.65 0.97 2.61
C ALA A 54 -13.31 0.89 4.11
N ARG A 55 -12.04 0.63 4.45
CA ARG A 55 -11.58 0.60 5.84
C ARG A 55 -11.73 1.96 6.52
N TRP A 56 -11.30 3.04 5.87
CA TRP A 56 -11.45 4.39 6.42
C TRP A 56 -12.91 4.79 6.63
N ALA A 57 -13.81 4.38 5.73
CA ALA A 57 -15.24 4.60 5.91
C ALA A 57 -15.79 3.86 7.15
N SER A 58 -15.35 2.62 7.38
CA SER A 58 -15.73 1.85 8.58
C SER A 58 -15.19 2.50 9.85
N ASP A 59 -13.92 2.92 9.86
CA ASP A 59 -13.29 3.56 11.02
C ASP A 59 -14.01 4.89 11.37
N ALA A 60 -14.39 5.67 10.35
CA ALA A 60 -15.16 6.89 10.54
C ALA A 60 -16.57 6.63 11.10
N ALA A 61 -17.23 5.56 10.67
CA ALA A 61 -18.54 5.17 11.18
C ALA A 61 -18.46 4.78 12.67
N LEU A 62 -17.46 3.98 13.05
CA LEU A 62 -17.20 3.60 14.44
C LEU A 62 -16.92 4.82 15.32
N MET A 63 -16.12 5.78 14.84
CA MET A 63 -15.87 7.02 15.57
C MET A 63 -17.15 7.84 15.80
N LYS A 64 -18.00 7.98 14.77
CA LYS A 64 -19.29 8.68 14.91
C LYS A 64 -20.18 8.01 15.96
N GLU A 65 -20.24 6.68 15.97
CA GLU A 65 -21.02 5.95 16.97
C GLU A 65 -20.48 6.16 18.40
N HIS A 66 -19.16 6.12 18.57
CA HIS A 66 -18.51 6.35 19.85
C HIS A 66 -18.80 7.76 20.41
N LEU A 67 -18.76 8.77 19.55
CA LEU A 67 -19.09 10.15 19.91
C LEU A 67 -20.57 10.30 20.29
N ARG A 68 -21.49 9.64 19.56
CA ARG A 68 -22.92 9.64 19.88
C ARG A 68 -23.20 9.03 21.26
N LYS A 69 -22.53 7.92 21.59
CA LYS A 69 -22.67 7.26 22.90
C LYS A 69 -22.14 8.13 24.04
N ARG A 70 -21.03 8.85 23.83
CA ARG A 70 -20.49 9.79 24.82
C ARG A 70 -21.37 11.03 25.04
N SER A 71 -22.08 11.50 24.02
CA SER A 71 -22.96 12.67 24.15
C SER A 71 -24.29 12.37 24.85
N ASN A 72 -24.66 11.09 24.98
CA ASN A 72 -25.91 10.63 25.60
C ASN A 72 -25.70 10.05 27.01
N SER A 73 -24.48 10.15 27.55
CA SER A 73 -24.11 9.77 28.92
C SER A 73 -23.75 11.02 29.71
#